data_AF-A0A1Q3CM01-F1
#
_entry.id   AF-A0A1Q3CM01-F1
#
_cell.length_a   1.000
_cell.length_b   1.000
_cell.length_c   1.000
_cell.angle_alpha   90.00
_cell.angle_beta   90.00
_cell.angle_gamma   90.00
#
_symmetry.space_group_name_H-M   'P 1'
#
loop_
_entity.id
_entity.type
_entity.pdbx_description
1 polymer ?
#
loop_
_entity_poly.entity_id
_entity_poly.type
_entity_poly.pdbx_seq_one_letter_code
_entity_poly.pdbx_strand_id
1 'polypeptide(L)'
;MYIYKYIRRETHIYLARYHKRGLWAIKAKNGGVIHRHDKKLTTSAAVEKPHKFYPVDDVKKPLVNKRKHKPTKLRMGSEEGKLDPELKEKTFHIYKSFMTGVTKLEELGTVARELLSGFQQGLEILRRPPIDRTSELIEKIIKANETKRLQLYIEAGCINICDGVQSMSKLNTCLPGLRNHLSKAKSILDELECLLGDVGDKVEMKSPCLQELEMTDYATLMAIIYSMVKQDYAMQEKIVSSLNLTSSSAELEGYCLMWSLRPFVSDGVMDQAWRIFP
;
A
#
# COMPACT_ATOMS: atom_id res chain seq x y z
N MET A 1 -5.57 11.45 21.47
CA MET A 1 -5.91 10.10 22.05
C MET A 1 -6.97 9.34 21.23
N TYR A 2 -7.37 9.86 20.07
CA TYR A 2 -8.34 9.23 19.16
C TYR A 2 -7.70 8.32 18.09
N ILE A 3 -6.44 8.58 17.72
CA ILE A 3 -5.65 7.79 16.76
C ILE A 3 -5.48 6.32 17.23
N TYR A 4 -5.25 6.09 18.52
CA TYR A 4 -5.15 4.74 19.09
C TYR A 4 -6.47 3.95 19.10
N LYS A 5 -7.63 4.62 19.11
CA LYS A 5 -8.94 3.93 19.02
C LYS A 5 -9.30 3.55 17.59
N TYR A 6 -8.86 4.33 16.60
CA TYR A 6 -9.06 4.03 15.18
C TYR A 6 -8.18 2.85 14.73
N ILE A 7 -6.90 2.86 15.09
CA ILE A 7 -5.97 1.72 14.89
C ILE A 7 -6.50 0.45 15.58
N ARG A 8 -7.15 0.57 16.76
CA ARG A 8 -7.75 -0.58 17.47
C ARG A 8 -9.01 -1.14 16.81
N ARG A 9 -9.77 -0.34 16.06
CA ARG A 9 -10.92 -0.80 15.25
C ARG A 9 -10.47 -1.45 13.94
N GLU A 10 -9.45 -0.90 13.29
CA GLU A 10 -8.88 -1.45 12.06
C GLU A 10 -8.13 -2.76 12.28
N THR A 11 -7.37 -2.87 13.37
CA THR A 11 -6.82 -4.15 13.83
C THR A 11 -7.93 -5.16 14.14
N HIS A 12 -9.09 -4.76 14.67
CA HIS A 12 -10.23 -5.65 14.92
C HIS A 12 -10.91 -6.17 13.64
N ILE A 13 -10.98 -5.34 12.59
CA ILE A 13 -11.54 -5.73 11.27
C ILE A 13 -10.57 -6.65 10.52
N TYR A 14 -9.26 -6.35 10.57
CA TYR A 14 -8.23 -7.24 10.03
C TYR A 14 -8.11 -8.57 10.82
N LEU A 15 -8.15 -8.54 12.16
CA LEU A 15 -8.16 -9.75 13.01
C LEU A 15 -9.42 -10.61 12.82
N ALA A 16 -10.60 -10.02 12.59
CA ALA A 16 -11.81 -10.79 12.28
C ALA A 16 -11.72 -11.53 10.93
N ARG A 17 -11.01 -10.95 9.95
CA ARG A 17 -10.69 -11.61 8.67
C ARG A 17 -9.68 -12.76 8.85
N TYR A 18 -8.66 -12.56 9.70
CA TYR A 18 -7.66 -13.57 10.03
C TYR A 18 -8.19 -14.70 10.92
N HIS A 19 -9.13 -14.45 11.85
CA HIS A 19 -9.79 -15.50 12.61
C HIS A 19 -10.64 -16.42 11.73
N LYS A 20 -11.37 -15.85 10.74
CA LYS A 20 -12.15 -16.65 9.78
C LYS A 20 -11.25 -17.48 8.86
N ARG A 21 -10.10 -16.95 8.42
CA ARG A 21 -9.08 -17.69 7.65
C ARG A 21 -8.36 -18.75 8.48
N GLY A 22 -8.08 -18.46 9.76
CA GLY A 22 -7.49 -19.41 10.72
C GLY A 22 -8.41 -20.60 11.01
N LEU A 23 -9.72 -20.35 11.23
CA LEU A 23 -10.71 -21.42 11.35
C LEU A 23 -10.87 -22.23 10.05
N TRP A 24 -10.73 -21.60 8.89
CA TRP A 24 -10.78 -22.30 7.59
C TRP A 24 -9.58 -23.23 7.40
N ALA A 25 -8.38 -22.78 7.78
CA ALA A 25 -7.17 -23.61 7.77
C ALA A 25 -7.23 -24.78 8.78
N ILE A 26 -7.82 -24.58 9.96
CA ILE A 26 -8.05 -25.64 10.95
C ILE A 26 -9.09 -26.64 10.43
N LYS A 27 -10.16 -26.16 9.78
CA LYS A 27 -11.22 -27.00 9.20
C LYS A 27 -10.74 -27.81 7.99
N ALA A 28 -9.81 -27.28 7.20
CA ALA A 28 -9.19 -28.00 6.08
C ALA A 28 -8.25 -29.13 6.53
N LYS A 29 -7.54 -28.96 7.66
CA LYS A 29 -6.64 -29.97 8.22
C LYS A 29 -7.37 -31.15 8.89
N ASN A 30 -8.63 -30.97 9.30
CA ASN A 30 -9.45 -31.99 9.99
C ASN A 30 -10.64 -32.49 9.16
N GLY A 31 -10.55 -32.49 7.82
CA GLY A 31 -11.57 -33.07 6.94
C GLY A 31 -12.96 -32.40 7.01
N GLY A 32 -13.05 -31.14 7.42
CA GLY A 32 -14.30 -30.38 7.42
C GLY A 32 -15.11 -30.39 8.72
N VAL A 33 -14.71 -31.14 9.75
CA VAL A 33 -15.49 -31.31 10.99
C VAL A 33 -14.82 -30.64 12.18
N ILE A 34 -15.55 -29.76 12.87
CA ILE A 34 -15.16 -29.19 14.17
C ILE A 34 -15.76 -30.09 15.24
N HIS A 35 -14.93 -30.67 16.12
CA HIS A 35 -15.43 -31.47 17.25
C HIS A 35 -16.36 -30.62 18.12
N ARG A 36 -17.62 -31.03 18.19
CA ARG A 36 -18.57 -30.53 19.19
C ARG A 36 -18.36 -31.36 20.44
N HIS A 37 -18.08 -30.69 21.56
CA HIS A 37 -18.32 -31.31 22.85
C HIS A 37 -19.83 -31.35 23.05
N ASP A 38 -20.43 -32.50 22.79
CA ASP A 38 -21.79 -32.76 23.23
C ASP A 38 -21.83 -32.61 24.75
N LYS A 39 -22.89 -31.97 25.25
CA LYS A 39 -23.16 -31.92 26.68
C LYS A 39 -23.21 -33.35 27.18
N LYS A 40 -22.29 -33.68 28.09
CA LYS A 40 -22.29 -34.93 28.83
C LYS A 40 -23.69 -35.15 29.40
N LEU A 41 -24.30 -36.28 29.06
CA LEU A 41 -25.57 -36.74 29.63
C LEU A 41 -25.45 -36.68 31.16
N THR A 42 -26.36 -35.94 31.78
CA THR A 42 -26.52 -35.90 33.23
C THR A 42 -27.13 -37.23 33.67
N THR A 43 -26.30 -38.16 34.14
CA THR A 43 -26.75 -39.38 34.81
C THR A 43 -26.95 -39.08 36.30
N SER A 44 -28.18 -39.28 36.76
CA SER A 44 -28.64 -39.55 38.14
C SER A 44 -27.98 -38.81 39.31
N ALA A 45 -28.75 -37.94 39.95
CA ALA A 45 -28.46 -37.38 41.27
C ALA A 45 -28.22 -38.48 42.34
N ALA A 46 -27.23 -38.27 43.20
CA ALA A 46 -27.16 -38.90 44.51
C ALA A 46 -27.90 -38.00 45.52
N VAL A 47 -28.67 -38.66 46.38
CA VAL A 47 -29.69 -38.15 47.31
C VAL A 47 -29.15 -37.10 48.28
N GLU A 48 -29.74 -35.90 48.27
CA GLU A 48 -29.77 -35.01 49.44
C GLU A 48 -31.22 -34.87 49.93
N LYS A 49 -31.37 -34.97 51.26
CA LYS A 49 -32.62 -35.13 52.01
C LYS A 49 -33.59 -33.96 51.76
N PRO A 50 -34.92 -34.19 51.71
CA PRO A 50 -35.88 -33.14 51.43
C PRO A 50 -35.96 -32.16 52.60
N HIS A 51 -35.78 -30.87 52.32
CA HIS A 51 -36.15 -29.83 53.28
C HIS A 51 -37.68 -29.73 53.32
N LYS A 52 -38.22 -29.78 54.54
CA LYS A 52 -39.65 -29.80 54.86
C LYS A 52 -40.32 -28.48 54.45
N PHE A 53 -41.57 -28.59 53.97
CA PHE A 53 -42.52 -27.51 53.63
C PHE A 53 -42.34 -26.83 52.26
N TYR A 54 -42.99 -27.37 51.22
CA TYR A 54 -44.20 -26.85 50.51
C TYR A 54 -44.47 -27.74 49.27
N PRO A 55 -45.74 -27.94 48.83
CA PRO A 55 -46.05 -28.55 47.54
C PRO A 55 -45.55 -27.67 46.39
N VAL A 56 -45.00 -28.28 45.34
CA VAL A 56 -44.36 -27.62 44.17
C VAL A 56 -45.34 -26.79 43.32
N ASP A 57 -46.63 -26.77 43.65
CA ASP A 57 -47.66 -26.13 42.83
C ASP A 57 -48.00 -24.67 43.21
N ASP A 58 -47.49 -24.12 44.32
CA ASP A 58 -47.84 -22.76 44.78
C ASP A 58 -46.80 -21.67 44.53
N VAL A 59 -45.75 -21.94 43.74
CA VAL A 59 -44.85 -20.87 43.26
C VAL A 59 -45.28 -20.45 41.85
N LYS A 60 -46.01 -19.33 41.75
CA LYS A 60 -46.26 -18.67 40.46
C LYS A 60 -44.92 -18.42 39.78
N LYS A 61 -44.68 -19.09 38.64
CA LYS A 61 -43.55 -18.80 37.75
C LYS A 61 -43.57 -17.29 37.45
N PRO A 62 -42.46 -16.56 37.60
CA PRO A 62 -42.44 -15.15 37.24
C PRO A 62 -42.81 -15.02 35.76
N LEU A 63 -43.83 -14.22 35.46
CA LEU A 63 -44.19 -13.92 34.09
C LEU A 63 -42.96 -13.36 33.37
N VAL A 64 -42.64 -13.94 32.21
CA VAL A 64 -41.53 -13.47 31.37
C VAL A 64 -41.71 -11.97 31.15
N ASN A 65 -40.76 -11.18 31.66
CA ASN A 65 -40.82 -9.74 31.59
C ASN A 65 -40.61 -9.28 30.15
N LYS A 66 -41.71 -9.11 29.40
CA LYS A 66 -41.71 -8.62 28.01
C LYS A 66 -41.52 -7.10 27.92
N ARG A 67 -40.85 -6.48 28.90
CA ARG A 67 -40.56 -5.04 28.86
C ARG A 67 -39.67 -4.76 27.66
N LYS A 68 -40.24 -4.24 26.58
CA LYS A 68 -39.47 -3.55 25.55
C LYS A 68 -38.96 -2.28 26.18
N HIS A 69 -37.64 -2.12 26.26
CA HIS A 69 -37.05 -0.86 26.70
C HIS A 69 -37.57 0.23 25.76
N LYS A 70 -38.31 1.21 26.30
CA LYS A 70 -38.61 2.41 25.51
C LYS A 70 -37.28 3.15 25.37
N PRO A 71 -36.73 3.34 24.16
CA PRO A 71 -35.59 4.24 24.01
C PRO A 71 -36.06 5.65 24.42
N THR A 72 -35.19 6.39 25.10
CA THR A 72 -35.45 7.79 25.47
C THR A 72 -35.82 8.55 24.20
N LYS A 73 -37.05 9.07 24.14
CA LYS A 73 -37.54 9.85 23.01
C LYS A 73 -36.79 11.19 23.04
N LEU A 74 -35.69 11.28 22.30
CA LEU A 74 -35.07 12.57 22.00
C LEU A 74 -36.00 13.30 21.02
N ARG A 75 -36.31 14.54 21.39
CA ARG A 75 -37.05 15.51 20.59
C ARG A 75 -36.38 15.59 19.21
N MET A 76 -37.12 15.31 18.15
CA MET A 76 -36.73 15.64 16.77
C MET A 76 -36.70 17.17 16.67
N GLY A 77 -35.57 17.76 17.05
CA GLY A 77 -35.14 19.05 16.52
C GLY A 77 -34.47 18.76 15.19
N SER A 78 -35.26 18.63 14.13
CA SER A 78 -34.75 18.62 12.76
C SER A 78 -34.42 20.06 12.38
N GLU A 79 -33.32 20.58 12.92
CA GLU A 79 -32.55 21.58 12.20
C GLU A 79 -31.32 20.83 11.69
N GLU A 80 -31.31 20.59 10.38
CA GLU A 80 -30.15 20.06 9.67
C GLU A 80 -28.95 20.92 10.04
N GLY A 81 -28.03 20.36 10.82
CA GLY A 81 -26.75 21.01 11.08
C GLY A 81 -26.09 21.28 9.73
N LYS A 82 -26.00 22.55 9.36
CA LYS A 82 -25.06 22.95 8.32
C LYS A 82 -23.70 22.93 8.99
N LEU A 83 -22.84 22.02 8.55
CA LEU A 83 -21.39 22.15 8.78
C LEU A 83 -21.00 23.59 8.47
N ASP A 84 -20.17 24.18 9.33
CA ASP A 84 -19.60 25.50 9.12
C ASP A 84 -18.98 25.56 7.71
N PRO A 85 -19.60 26.28 6.75
CA PRO A 85 -19.18 26.25 5.35
C PRO A 85 -17.73 26.69 5.19
N GLU A 86 -17.24 27.54 6.10
CA GLU A 86 -15.87 28.01 6.15
C GLU A 86 -14.87 26.88 6.46
N LEU A 87 -15.23 25.93 7.34
CA LEU A 87 -14.39 24.77 7.65
C LEU A 87 -14.32 23.79 6.48
N LYS A 88 -15.45 23.55 5.80
CA LYS A 88 -15.50 22.71 4.61
C LYS A 88 -14.60 23.24 3.50
N GLU A 89 -14.68 24.55 3.25
CA GLU A 89 -13.88 25.22 2.22
C GLU A 89 -12.38 25.14 2.54
N LYS A 90 -11.99 25.36 3.81
CA LYS A 90 -10.60 25.22 4.27
C LYS A 90 -10.07 23.79 4.11
N THR A 91 -10.84 22.78 4.49
CA THR A 91 -10.43 21.37 4.34
C THR A 91 -10.32 20.98 2.88
N PHE A 92 -11.24 21.44 2.02
CA PHE A 92 -11.14 21.21 0.58
C PHE A 92 -9.92 21.90 -0.04
N HIS A 93 -9.57 23.11 0.40
CA HIS A 93 -8.33 23.75 -0.03
C HIS A 93 -7.09 22.94 0.36
N ILE A 94 -7.04 22.39 1.59
CA ILE A 94 -5.92 21.53 2.01
C ILE A 94 -5.86 20.28 1.13
N TYR A 95 -7.01 19.64 0.88
CA TYR A 95 -7.11 18.50 -0.02
C TYR A 95 -6.56 18.83 -1.42
N LYS A 96 -6.92 19.99 -1.98
CA LYS A 96 -6.40 20.45 -3.28
C LYS A 96 -4.88 20.63 -3.26
N SER A 97 -4.33 21.27 -2.23
CA SER A 97 -2.89 21.41 -2.07
C SER A 97 -2.19 20.05 -1.96
N PHE A 98 -2.79 19.12 -1.22
CA PHE A 98 -2.29 17.75 -1.05
C PHE A 98 -2.25 17.01 -2.38
N MET A 99 -3.36 16.99 -3.13
CA MET A 99 -3.42 16.32 -4.43
C MET A 99 -2.48 16.94 -5.46
N THR A 100 -2.25 18.26 -5.41
CA THR A 100 -1.22 18.91 -6.23
C THR A 100 0.18 18.37 -5.93
N GLY A 101 0.50 18.12 -4.66
CA GLY A 101 1.75 17.46 -4.28
C GLY A 101 1.84 16.02 -4.79
N VAL A 102 0.72 15.28 -4.75
CA VAL A 102 0.64 13.93 -5.34
C VAL A 102 0.89 13.97 -6.86
N THR A 103 0.32 14.93 -7.59
CA THR A 103 0.59 15.09 -9.04
C THR A 103 2.08 15.34 -9.31
N LYS A 104 2.73 16.21 -8.53
CA LYS A 104 4.17 16.46 -8.64
C LYS A 104 4.99 15.18 -8.41
N LEU A 105 4.57 14.32 -7.48
CA LEU A 105 5.23 13.03 -7.26
C LEU A 105 5.06 12.08 -8.45
N GLU A 106 3.90 12.09 -9.12
CA GLU A 106 3.67 11.27 -10.31
C GLU A 106 4.52 11.73 -11.50
N GLU A 107 4.57 13.03 -11.76
CA GLU A 107 5.43 13.63 -12.80
C GLU A 107 6.92 13.33 -12.53
N LEU A 108 7.35 13.46 -11.28
CA LEU A 108 8.71 13.13 -10.90
C LEU A 108 9.00 11.63 -11.07
N GLY A 109 8.03 10.79 -10.73
CA GLY A 109 8.07 9.34 -10.90
C GLY A 109 8.21 8.91 -12.37
N THR A 110 7.59 9.63 -13.32
CA THR A 110 7.75 9.33 -14.75
C THR A 110 9.16 9.63 -15.23
N VAL A 111 9.73 10.78 -14.84
CA VAL A 111 11.12 11.14 -15.15
C VAL A 111 12.10 10.12 -14.56
N ALA A 112 11.88 9.70 -13.31
CA ALA A 112 12.74 8.72 -12.67
C ALA A 112 12.68 7.34 -13.34
N ARG A 113 11.51 6.91 -13.83
CA ARG A 113 11.37 5.68 -14.61
C ARG A 113 12.17 5.71 -15.91
N GLU A 114 12.21 6.85 -16.59
CA GLU A 114 13.04 7.05 -17.79
C GLU A 114 14.53 6.96 -17.47
N LEU A 115 14.96 7.57 -16.36
CA LEU A 115 16.34 7.46 -15.88
C LEU A 115 16.71 6.01 -15.51
N LEU A 116 15.81 5.27 -14.86
CA LEU A 116 16.04 3.87 -14.52
C LEU A 116 16.15 3.00 -15.78
N SER A 117 15.27 3.22 -16.75
CA SER A 117 15.31 2.53 -18.05
C SER A 117 16.59 2.87 -18.82
N GLY A 118 17.01 4.14 -18.78
CA GLY A 118 18.27 4.61 -19.35
C GLY A 118 19.49 3.98 -18.69
N PHE A 119 19.47 3.81 -17.37
CA PHE A 119 20.50 3.09 -16.62
C PHE A 119 20.59 1.63 -17.07
N GLN A 120 19.45 0.92 -17.15
CA GLN A 120 19.40 -0.46 -17.63
C GLN A 120 19.96 -0.58 -19.05
N GLN A 121 19.48 0.25 -19.98
CA GLN A 121 19.95 0.25 -21.37
C GLN A 121 21.46 0.53 -21.49
N GLY A 122 21.97 1.51 -20.73
CA GLY A 122 23.40 1.81 -20.70
C GLY A 122 24.19 0.58 -20.29
N LEU A 123 23.80 -0.04 -19.18
CA LEU A 123 24.51 -1.19 -18.65
C LEU A 123 24.47 -2.40 -19.58
N GLU A 124 23.34 -2.63 -20.26
CA GLU A 124 23.17 -3.74 -21.21
C GLU A 124 24.10 -3.60 -22.43
N ILE A 125 24.33 -2.38 -22.91
CA ILE A 125 25.29 -2.12 -24.01
C ILE A 125 26.71 -2.56 -23.60
N LEU A 126 27.11 -2.25 -22.37
CA LEU A 126 28.46 -2.58 -21.86
C LEU A 126 28.63 -4.06 -21.56
N ARG A 127 27.53 -4.80 -21.42
CA ARG A 127 27.50 -6.23 -21.08
C ARG A 127 27.33 -7.14 -22.27
N ARG A 128 27.23 -6.59 -23.48
CA ARG A 128 27.09 -7.40 -24.69
C ARG A 128 28.16 -8.48 -24.70
N PRO A 129 27.78 -9.77 -24.77
CA PRO A 129 28.74 -10.84 -24.76
C PRO A 129 29.63 -10.75 -26.01
N PRO A 130 30.91 -11.15 -25.91
CA PRO A 130 31.76 -11.29 -27.08
C PRO A 130 31.12 -12.21 -28.12
N ILE A 131 31.48 -12.03 -29.40
CA ILE A 131 31.06 -12.96 -30.44
C ILE A 131 31.51 -14.38 -30.07
N ASP A 132 30.54 -15.28 -29.97
CA ASP A 132 30.81 -16.70 -29.78
C ASP A 132 31.47 -17.26 -31.05
N ARG A 133 32.73 -17.70 -30.90
CA ARG A 133 33.53 -18.27 -32.00
C ARG A 133 33.47 -19.79 -32.06
N THR A 134 32.61 -20.44 -31.28
CA THR A 134 32.46 -21.92 -31.29
C THR A 134 31.86 -22.43 -32.60
N SER A 135 31.12 -21.59 -33.31
CA SER A 135 30.55 -21.92 -34.61
C SER A 135 31.58 -21.84 -35.73
N GLU A 136 31.77 -22.96 -36.43
CA GLU A 136 32.65 -23.05 -37.61
C GLU A 136 32.27 -22.03 -38.71
N LEU A 137 30.97 -21.72 -38.84
CA LEU A 137 30.48 -20.72 -39.78
C LEU A 137 30.92 -19.30 -39.36
N ILE A 138 30.78 -18.94 -38.08
CA ILE A 138 31.20 -17.63 -37.57
C ILE A 138 32.72 -17.46 -37.74
N GLU A 139 33.49 -18.50 -37.44
CA GLU A 139 34.94 -18.48 -37.59
C GLU A 139 35.36 -18.26 -39.06
N LYS A 140 34.75 -18.99 -40.01
CA LYS A 140 34.99 -18.80 -41.44
C LYS A 140 34.66 -17.37 -41.91
N ILE A 141 33.55 -16.81 -41.43
CA ILE A 141 33.13 -15.43 -41.76
C ILE A 141 34.15 -14.41 -41.24
N ILE A 142 34.62 -14.55 -39.99
CA ILE A 142 35.61 -13.63 -39.40
C ILE A 142 36.93 -13.71 -40.18
N LYS A 143 37.41 -14.93 -40.48
CA LYS A 143 38.65 -15.14 -41.24
C LYS A 143 38.57 -14.58 -42.67
N ALA A 144 37.43 -14.77 -43.35
CA ALA A 144 37.24 -14.25 -44.71
C ALA A 144 37.20 -12.71 -44.78
N ASN A 145 36.84 -12.03 -43.70
CA ASN A 145 36.69 -10.57 -43.62
C ASN A 145 37.73 -9.92 -42.69
N GLU A 146 38.86 -10.59 -42.47
CA GLU A 146 39.87 -10.17 -41.50
C GLU A 146 40.48 -8.81 -41.89
N THR A 147 40.13 -7.79 -41.10
CA THR A 147 40.67 -6.44 -41.23
C THR A 147 41.14 -5.97 -39.87
N LYS A 148 42.15 -5.09 -39.81
CA LYS A 148 42.58 -4.46 -38.55
C LYS A 148 41.41 -3.84 -37.78
N ARG A 149 40.45 -3.24 -38.51
CA ARG A 149 39.23 -2.66 -37.93
C ARG A 149 38.33 -3.71 -37.28
N LEU A 150 38.11 -4.86 -37.93
CA LEU A 150 37.31 -5.95 -37.38
C LEU A 150 37.99 -6.56 -36.14
N GLN A 151 39.30 -6.79 -36.19
CA GLN A 151 40.06 -7.30 -35.05
C GLN A 151 39.94 -6.38 -33.84
N LEU A 152 40.20 -5.08 -34.00
CA LEU A 152 40.06 -4.09 -32.93
C LEU A 152 38.63 -4.00 -32.39
N TYR A 153 37.61 -4.12 -33.25
CA TYR A 153 36.21 -4.14 -32.82
C TYR A 153 35.89 -5.37 -31.96
N ILE A 154 36.42 -6.54 -32.31
CA ILE A 154 36.23 -7.77 -31.52
C ILE A 154 37.02 -7.69 -30.20
N GLU A 155 38.25 -7.19 -30.22
CA GLU A 155 39.07 -6.94 -29.02
C GLU A 155 38.40 -5.95 -28.07
N ALA A 156 37.67 -4.97 -28.59
CA ALA A 156 36.86 -4.02 -27.82
C ALA A 156 35.52 -4.61 -27.32
N GLY A 157 35.29 -5.92 -27.43
CA GLY A 157 34.06 -6.58 -26.97
C GLY A 157 32.85 -6.33 -27.87
N CYS A 158 33.07 -6.01 -29.15
CA CYS A 158 32.00 -5.74 -30.12
C CYS A 158 31.11 -4.55 -29.75
N ILE A 159 31.65 -3.59 -29.00
CA ILE A 159 31.00 -2.32 -28.66
C ILE A 159 31.63 -1.24 -29.55
N ASN A 160 30.80 -0.48 -30.24
CA ASN A 160 31.26 0.72 -30.94
C ASN A 160 31.71 1.75 -29.90
N ILE A 161 32.85 2.41 -30.11
CA ILE A 161 33.37 3.47 -29.21
C ILE A 161 32.30 4.52 -28.92
N CYS A 162 31.53 4.94 -29.92
CA CYS A 162 30.45 5.91 -29.74
C CYS A 162 29.34 5.36 -28.82
N ASP A 163 28.94 4.10 -28.99
CA ASP A 163 27.92 3.46 -28.16
C ASP A 163 28.41 3.31 -26.71
N GLY A 164 29.68 2.94 -26.53
CA GLY A 164 30.31 2.84 -25.22
C GLY A 164 30.34 4.19 -24.50
N VAL A 165 30.76 5.27 -25.20
CA VAL A 165 30.78 6.63 -24.64
C VAL A 165 29.37 7.11 -24.28
N GLN A 166 28.38 6.90 -25.16
CA GLN A 166 26.99 7.27 -24.89
C GLN A 166 26.40 6.47 -23.72
N SER A 167 26.69 5.17 -23.65
CA SER A 167 26.27 4.32 -22.54
C SER A 167 26.85 4.80 -21.21
N MET A 168 28.15 5.06 -21.16
CA MET A 168 28.81 5.60 -19.97
C MET A 168 28.23 6.96 -19.55
N SER A 169 27.94 7.83 -20.52
CA SER A 169 27.27 9.11 -20.28
C SER A 169 25.87 8.93 -19.68
N LYS A 170 25.07 7.97 -20.19
CA LYS A 170 23.77 7.60 -19.62
C LYS A 170 23.93 7.13 -18.17
N LEU A 171 24.84 6.20 -17.90
CA LEU A 171 25.07 5.68 -16.54
C LEU A 171 25.46 6.79 -15.55
N ASN A 172 26.35 7.68 -15.98
CA ASN A 172 26.82 8.81 -15.18
C ASN A 172 25.74 9.87 -14.91
N THR A 173 24.73 10.00 -15.76
CA THR A 173 23.63 10.96 -15.58
C THR A 173 22.44 10.36 -14.85
N CYS A 174 22.14 9.08 -15.09
CA CYS A 174 20.97 8.40 -14.53
C CYS A 174 21.07 8.23 -13.01
N LEU A 175 22.20 7.77 -12.47
CA LEU A 175 22.34 7.55 -11.02
C LEU A 175 22.19 8.85 -10.21
N PRO A 176 22.90 9.96 -10.52
CA PRO A 176 22.67 11.23 -9.84
C PRO A 176 21.24 11.76 -10.04
N GLY A 177 20.67 11.60 -11.24
CA GLY A 177 19.29 12.00 -11.52
C GLY A 177 18.27 11.28 -10.64
N LEU A 178 18.43 9.96 -10.45
CA LEU A 178 17.60 9.14 -9.57
C LEU A 178 17.75 9.53 -8.10
N ARG A 179 18.96 9.86 -7.65
CA ARG A 179 19.18 10.38 -6.29
C ARG A 179 18.52 11.74 -6.06
N ASN A 180 18.60 12.63 -7.06
CA ASN A 180 17.92 13.91 -7.03
C ASN A 180 16.39 13.73 -7.00
N HIS A 181 15.85 12.77 -7.78
CA HIS A 181 14.45 12.36 -7.68
C HIS A 181 14.07 11.98 -6.24
N LEU A 182 14.83 11.10 -5.59
CA LEU A 182 14.53 10.72 -4.20
C LEU A 182 14.53 11.92 -3.25
N SER A 183 15.51 12.81 -3.37
CA SER A 183 15.58 14.02 -2.54
C SER A 183 14.34 14.91 -2.73
N LYS A 184 13.90 15.12 -3.97
CA LYS A 184 12.71 15.92 -4.30
C LYS A 184 11.43 15.23 -3.84
N ALA A 185 11.30 13.93 -4.08
CA ALA A 185 10.15 13.14 -3.66
C ALA A 185 9.99 13.13 -2.14
N LYS A 186 11.11 13.03 -1.40
CA LYS A 186 11.12 13.13 0.05
C LYS A 186 10.63 14.49 0.54
N SER A 187 11.12 15.58 -0.05
CA SER A 187 10.65 16.94 0.28
C SER A 187 9.14 17.07 0.09
N ILE A 188 8.60 16.56 -1.02
CA ILE A 188 7.15 16.61 -1.27
C ILE A 188 6.40 15.72 -0.26
N LEU A 189 6.92 14.54 0.07
CA LEU A 189 6.33 13.69 1.11
C LEU A 189 6.27 14.37 2.48
N ASP A 190 7.33 15.08 2.86
CA ASP A 190 7.36 15.85 4.10
C ASP A 190 6.30 16.97 4.06
N GLU A 191 6.13 17.67 2.93
CA GLU A 191 5.04 18.65 2.72
C GLU A 191 3.65 18.00 2.84
N LEU A 192 3.44 16.82 2.25
CA LEU A 192 2.17 16.08 2.34
C LEU A 192 1.87 15.64 3.78
N GLU A 193 2.89 15.23 4.55
CA GLU A 193 2.75 14.87 5.96
C GLU A 193 2.34 16.09 6.80
N CYS A 194 2.92 17.26 6.54
CA CYS A 194 2.50 18.51 7.17
C CYS A 194 1.04 18.85 6.87
N LEU A 195 0.61 18.77 5.60
CA LEU A 195 -0.77 19.02 5.21
C LEU A 195 -1.76 18.07 5.88
N LEU A 196 -1.36 16.82 6.12
CA LEU A 196 -2.18 15.83 6.84
C LEU A 196 -2.30 16.19 8.34
N GLY A 197 -1.23 16.69 8.94
CA GLY A 197 -1.22 17.21 10.32
C GLY A 197 -2.19 18.38 10.52
N ASP A 198 -2.20 19.33 9.58
CA ASP A 198 -3.08 20.51 9.61
C ASP A 198 -4.58 20.14 9.61
N VAL A 199 -4.95 19.02 8.95
CA VAL A 199 -6.33 18.51 8.97
C VAL A 199 -6.65 17.89 10.34
N GLY A 200 -5.71 17.14 10.93
CA GLY A 200 -5.87 16.52 12.25
C GLY A 200 -6.14 17.53 13.36
N ASP A 201 -5.36 18.61 13.39
CA ASP A 201 -5.51 19.69 14.39
C ASP A 201 -6.86 20.43 14.23
N LYS A 202 -7.34 20.60 12.99
CA LYS A 202 -8.62 21.26 12.70
C LYS A 202 -9.83 20.38 13.03
N VAL A 203 -9.71 19.06 12.91
CA VAL A 203 -10.78 18.09 13.24
C VAL A 203 -10.88 17.87 14.75
N GLU A 204 -9.78 17.87 15.51
CA GLU A 204 -9.82 17.69 16.97
C GLU A 204 -10.31 18.93 17.75
N MET A 205 -10.21 20.15 17.18
CA MET A 205 -10.52 21.42 17.86
C MET A 205 -12.02 21.74 18.06
N LYS A 206 -12.98 21.00 17.46
CA LYS A 206 -14.44 21.31 17.59
C LYS A 206 -15.33 20.05 17.77
N SER A 207 -15.47 19.59 19.01
CA SER A 207 -16.60 18.84 19.64
C SER A 207 -17.19 17.55 18.99
N PRO A 208 -17.58 16.49 19.77
CA PRO A 208 -17.93 15.16 19.26
C PRO A 208 -19.37 14.96 18.73
N CYS A 209 -20.10 16.02 18.36
CA CYS A 209 -21.51 15.88 17.97
C CYS A 209 -21.73 15.86 16.45
N LEU A 210 -21.89 14.64 15.93
CA LEU A 210 -22.70 14.22 14.76
C LEU A 210 -22.78 15.22 13.58
N GLN A 211 -21.76 15.20 12.71
CA GLN A 211 -21.86 15.42 11.25
C GLN A 211 -20.49 15.16 10.56
N GLU A 212 -19.82 14.08 10.97
CA GLU A 212 -18.44 13.77 10.58
C GLU A 212 -18.26 13.36 9.11
N LEU A 213 -19.30 12.84 8.43
CA LEU A 213 -19.13 11.96 7.26
C LEU A 213 -18.32 12.57 6.10
N GLU A 214 -18.60 13.79 5.62
CA GLU A 214 -17.90 14.35 4.44
C GLU A 214 -16.49 14.90 4.73
N MET A 215 -16.24 15.50 5.91
CA MET A 215 -14.88 15.95 6.28
C MET A 215 -13.99 14.78 6.69
N THR A 216 -14.56 13.73 7.31
CA THR A 216 -13.83 12.49 7.57
C THR A 216 -13.44 11.79 6.28
N ASP A 217 -14.22 11.93 5.21
CA ASP A 217 -13.92 11.27 3.93
C ASP A 217 -12.66 11.85 3.28
N TYR A 218 -12.48 13.19 3.26
CA TYR A 218 -11.24 13.81 2.74
C TYR A 218 -10.01 13.46 3.57
N ALA A 219 -10.11 13.59 4.89
CA ALA A 219 -9.01 13.29 5.80
C ALA A 219 -8.59 11.82 5.71
N THR A 220 -9.57 10.92 5.65
CA THR A 220 -9.33 9.48 5.49
C THR A 220 -8.71 9.17 4.14
N LEU A 221 -9.21 9.79 3.06
CA LEU A 221 -8.68 9.60 1.71
C LEU A 221 -7.23 10.09 1.60
N MET A 222 -6.93 11.28 2.12
CA MET A 222 -5.55 11.81 2.18
C MET A 222 -4.64 10.89 2.98
N ALA A 223 -5.06 10.41 4.14
CA ALA A 223 -4.27 9.49 4.97
C ALA A 223 -3.98 8.18 4.24
N ILE A 224 -4.96 7.61 3.55
CA ILE A 224 -4.81 6.40 2.74
C ILE A 224 -3.80 6.67 1.61
N ILE A 225 -3.98 7.73 0.83
CA ILE A 225 -3.08 8.09 -0.29
C ILE A 225 -1.66 8.32 0.22
N TYR A 226 -1.49 9.08 1.31
CA TYR A 226 -0.18 9.32 1.91
C TYR A 226 0.50 8.00 2.29
N SER A 227 -0.23 7.08 2.92
CA SER A 227 0.32 5.77 3.29
C SER A 227 0.75 4.93 2.07
N MET A 228 -0.03 4.97 0.98
CA MET A 228 0.28 4.30 -0.28
C MET A 228 1.55 4.88 -0.93
N VAL A 229 1.59 6.20 -1.09
CA VAL A 229 2.71 6.91 -1.74
C VAL A 229 3.99 6.83 -0.90
N LYS A 230 3.88 6.83 0.43
CA LYS A 230 5.04 6.63 1.34
C LYS A 230 5.66 5.24 1.17
N GLN A 231 4.84 4.20 0.99
CA GLN A 231 5.32 2.85 0.71
C GLN A 231 5.97 2.75 -0.68
N ASP A 232 5.35 3.37 -1.69
CA ASP A 232 5.90 3.45 -3.05
C ASP A 232 7.28 4.14 -3.05
N TYR A 233 7.42 5.25 -2.34
CA TYR A 233 8.70 5.93 -2.14
C TYR A 233 9.74 5.05 -1.45
N ALA A 234 9.38 4.35 -0.36
CA ALA A 234 10.31 3.46 0.33
C ALA A 234 10.79 2.31 -0.56
N MET A 235 9.95 1.82 -1.48
CA MET A 235 10.36 0.87 -2.51
C MET A 235 11.34 1.51 -3.52
N GLN A 236 11.02 2.71 -4.02
CA GLN A 236 11.90 3.44 -4.95
C GLN A 236 13.28 3.71 -4.32
N GLU A 237 13.33 4.10 -3.05
CA GLU A 237 14.58 4.33 -2.31
C GLU A 237 15.44 3.07 -2.24
N LYS A 238 14.84 1.91 -1.98
CA LYS A 238 15.53 0.61 -1.99
C LYS A 238 16.05 0.25 -3.38
N ILE A 239 15.24 0.44 -4.42
CA ILE A 239 15.66 0.21 -5.81
C ILE A 239 16.89 1.06 -6.12
N VAL A 240 16.81 2.38 -5.96
CA VAL A 240 17.91 3.29 -6.29
C VAL A 240 19.17 3.00 -5.45
N SER A 241 19.01 2.62 -4.18
CA SER A 241 20.13 2.27 -3.30
C SER A 241 20.81 0.96 -3.71
N SER A 242 20.08 0.05 -4.36
CA SER A 242 20.61 -1.22 -4.86
C SER A 242 21.31 -1.11 -6.22
N LEU A 243 21.08 -0.02 -6.96
CA LEU A 243 21.65 0.16 -8.30
C LEU A 243 23.17 0.29 -8.25
N ASN A 244 23.83 -0.59 -9.00
CA ASN A 244 25.27 -0.61 -9.16
C ASN A 244 25.66 -1.17 -10.54
N LEU A 245 26.92 -1.00 -10.94
CA LEU A 245 27.41 -1.46 -12.25
C LEU A 245 27.42 -2.99 -12.40
N THR A 246 27.35 -3.72 -11.29
CA THR A 246 27.31 -5.20 -11.25
C THR A 246 25.89 -5.80 -11.20
N SER A 247 24.84 -4.99 -11.09
CA SER A 247 23.44 -5.44 -10.97
C SER A 247 23.03 -6.26 -12.19
N SER A 248 22.67 -7.53 -12.09
CA SER A 248 22.36 -8.38 -13.24
C SER A 248 21.21 -7.84 -14.10
N SER A 249 21.14 -8.27 -15.36
CA SER A 249 20.07 -7.82 -16.28
C SER A 249 18.68 -8.18 -15.72
N ALA A 250 18.52 -9.39 -15.18
CA ALA A 250 17.29 -9.85 -14.54
C ALA A 250 16.89 -9.01 -13.29
N GLU A 251 17.86 -8.59 -12.46
CA GLU A 251 17.57 -7.69 -11.33
C GLU A 251 17.07 -6.32 -11.81
N LEU A 252 17.71 -5.75 -12.84
CA LEU A 252 17.32 -4.45 -13.39
C LEU A 252 15.94 -4.50 -14.05
N GLU A 253 15.63 -5.58 -14.78
CA GLU A 253 14.29 -5.82 -15.30
C GLU A 253 13.26 -5.87 -14.16
N GLY A 254 13.58 -6.58 -13.08
CA GLY A 254 12.75 -6.62 -11.87
C GLY A 254 12.52 -5.24 -11.27
N TYR A 255 13.55 -4.40 -11.18
CA TYR A 255 13.46 -3.03 -10.70
C TYR A 255 12.58 -2.15 -11.60
N CYS A 256 12.78 -2.19 -12.91
CA CYS A 256 11.97 -1.45 -13.88
C CYS A 256 10.49 -1.88 -13.83
N LEU A 257 10.23 -3.18 -13.66
CA LEU A 257 8.88 -3.72 -13.53
C LEU A 257 8.21 -3.22 -12.24
N MET A 258 8.89 -3.33 -11.09
CA MET A 258 8.35 -2.83 -9.82
C MET A 258 8.06 -1.33 -9.86
N TRP A 259 8.95 -0.55 -10.48
CA TRP A 259 8.75 0.90 -10.66
C TRP A 259 7.53 1.22 -11.54
N SER A 260 7.28 0.41 -12.57
CA SER A 260 6.17 0.62 -13.50
C SER A 260 4.83 0.15 -12.95
N LEU A 261 4.82 -0.95 -12.18
CA LEU A 261 3.60 -1.53 -11.62
C LEU A 261 3.09 -0.82 -10.37
N ARG A 262 3.95 -0.10 -9.63
CA ARG A 262 3.59 0.64 -8.41
C ARG A 262 2.71 -0.19 -7.44
N PRO A 263 3.18 -1.35 -6.96
CA PRO A 263 2.34 -2.35 -6.27
C PRO A 263 1.68 -1.86 -4.97
N PHE A 264 2.15 -0.75 -4.39
CA PHE A 264 1.60 -0.14 -3.19
C PHE A 264 0.53 0.91 -3.48
N VAL A 265 0.37 1.31 -4.75
CA VAL A 265 -0.58 2.33 -5.16
C VAL A 265 -1.81 1.66 -5.76
N SER A 266 -2.96 1.86 -5.11
CA SER A 266 -4.25 1.39 -5.62
C SER A 266 -4.84 2.40 -6.60
N ASP A 267 -4.93 2.03 -7.87
CA ASP A 267 -5.54 2.86 -8.93
C ASP A 267 -6.97 3.27 -8.57
N GLY A 268 -7.77 2.38 -7.97
CA GLY A 268 -9.14 2.70 -7.59
C GLY A 268 -9.26 3.80 -6.53
N VAL A 269 -8.29 3.90 -5.61
CA VAL A 269 -8.24 4.99 -4.62
C VAL A 269 -7.78 6.28 -5.27
N MET A 270 -6.77 6.22 -6.14
CA MET A 270 -6.29 7.38 -6.89
C MET A 270 -7.38 7.94 -7.80
N ASP A 271 -8.07 7.10 -8.56
CA ASP A 271 -9.19 7.49 -9.43
C ASP A 271 -10.32 8.16 -8.64
N GLN A 272 -10.65 7.62 -7.46
CA GLN A 272 -11.63 8.26 -6.57
C GLN A 272 -11.16 9.65 -6.15
N ALA A 273 -9.88 9.80 -5.80
CA ALA A 273 -9.32 11.08 -5.38
C ALA A 273 -9.30 12.10 -6.53
N TRP A 274 -8.89 11.68 -7.73
CA TRP A 274 -8.84 12.52 -8.91
C TRP A 274 -10.23 12.98 -9.37
N ARG A 275 -11.28 12.16 -9.19
CA ARG A 275 -12.66 12.60 -9.49
C ARG A 275 -13.14 13.76 -8.64
N ILE A 276 -12.58 13.91 -7.44
CA ILE A 276 -12.92 15.00 -6.52
C ILE A 276 -12.02 16.22 -6.75
N PHE A 277 -10.88 16.02 -7.41
CA PHE A 277 -9.93 17.07 -7.76
C PHE A 277 -10.33 17.71 -9.11
N PRO A 278 -10.72 19.00 -9.13
CA PRO A 278 -11.16 19.68 -10.34
C PRO A 278 -10.01 20.03 -11.29
#